data_AF-A0A1F6W784-F1
#
_entry.id   AF-A0A1F6W784-F1
#
_cell.length_a   1.000
_cell.length_b   1.000
_cell.length_c   1.000
_cell.angle_alpha   90.00
_cell.angle_beta   90.00
_cell.angle_gamma   90.00
#
_symmetry.space_group_name_H-M   'P 1'
#
loop_
_entity.id
_entity.type
_entity.pdbx_description
1 polymer ?
#
loop_
_entity_poly.entity_id
_entity_poly.type
_entity_poly.pdbx_seq_one_letter_code
_entity_poly.pdbx_strand_id
1 'polypeptide(L)'
;MLNKNFPQENNLEFLKLYKVEDEIFSLSSGEQISIQKYFLNFNKWGGSPVPNSYGNKAVIDYEGEPLFAELAVLRLFQSNGWDGVWVDSYGRKYRTGLPGVVDPVEIPIKQKELIDSIQKKIGRSGGCWDVFVWKDNTLLFIELKRQKKDVIQDSQREWLEYSLAHGLHFNNFAFIEWDT
;
A
#
# COMPACT_ATOMS: atom_id res chain seq x y z
N MET A 1 25.79 -9.87 -16.62
CA MET A 1 24.47 -9.23 -16.78
C MET A 1 23.41 -10.32 -16.68
N LEU A 2 22.65 -10.36 -15.59
CA LEU A 2 21.57 -11.32 -15.41
C LEU A 2 20.25 -10.64 -15.79
N ASN A 3 19.72 -10.99 -16.95
CA ASN A 3 18.32 -10.71 -17.30
C ASN A 3 17.43 -11.48 -16.32
N LYS A 4 16.89 -10.78 -15.32
CA LYS A 4 15.82 -11.31 -14.48
C LYS A 4 14.48 -10.95 -15.13
N ASN A 5 14.09 -11.72 -16.14
CA ASN A 5 12.71 -11.73 -16.61
C ASN A 5 11.87 -12.45 -15.54
N PHE A 6 11.32 -11.67 -14.61
CA PHE A 6 10.23 -12.14 -13.76
C PHE A 6 8.96 -12.13 -14.62
N PRO A 7 8.25 -13.25 -14.80
CA PRO A 7 6.93 -13.22 -15.42
C PRO A 7 6.01 -12.39 -14.52
N GLN A 8 5.56 -11.23 -15.01
CA GLN A 8 4.81 -10.22 -14.25
C GLN A 8 3.42 -10.00 -14.86
N GLU A 9 2.60 -11.05 -14.87
CA GLU A 9 1.15 -10.86 -14.80
C GLU A 9 0.76 -10.98 -13.33
N ASN A 10 0.65 -9.83 -12.66
CA ASN A 10 0.08 -9.77 -11.32
C ASN A 10 -1.42 -10.07 -11.47
N ASN A 11 -1.77 -11.34 -11.28
CA ASN A 11 -3.15 -11.79 -11.31
C ASN A 11 -3.88 -11.22 -10.07
N LEU A 12 -4.34 -9.98 -10.21
CA LEU A 12 -5.22 -9.28 -9.30
C LEU A 12 -6.67 -9.40 -9.79
N GLU A 13 -7.09 -10.60 -10.27
CA GLU A 13 -8.46 -10.80 -10.78
C GLU A 13 -9.52 -10.43 -9.73
N PHE A 14 -9.23 -10.62 -8.44
CA PHE A 14 -10.13 -10.21 -7.33
C PHE A 14 -10.32 -8.69 -7.22
N LEU A 15 -9.45 -7.89 -7.86
CA LEU A 15 -9.60 -6.43 -7.94
C LEU A 15 -10.20 -5.94 -9.27
N LYS A 16 -10.43 -6.84 -10.23
CA LYS A 16 -10.82 -6.47 -11.61
C LYS A 16 -12.08 -5.62 -11.69
N LEU A 17 -13.06 -5.89 -10.82
CA LEU A 17 -14.32 -5.14 -10.77
C LEU A 17 -14.16 -3.72 -10.23
N TYR A 18 -13.05 -3.42 -9.55
CA TYR A 18 -12.74 -2.10 -9.00
C TYR A 18 -11.79 -1.31 -9.89
N LYS A 19 -11.34 -1.88 -11.01
CA LYS A 19 -10.36 -1.26 -11.89
C LYS A 19 -10.94 0.00 -12.54
N VAL A 20 -10.18 1.08 -12.48
CA VAL A 20 -10.50 2.36 -13.14
C VAL A 20 -9.29 2.84 -13.96
N GLU A 21 -9.38 4.03 -14.56
CA GLU A 21 -8.26 4.64 -15.27
C GLU A 21 -7.04 4.78 -14.36
N ASP A 22 -5.87 4.45 -14.88
CA ASP A 22 -4.61 4.48 -14.17
C ASP A 22 -4.29 5.87 -13.58
N GLU A 23 -3.53 5.87 -12.48
CA GLU A 23 -3.01 7.09 -11.88
C GLU A 23 -1.65 7.43 -12.53
N ILE A 24 -1.50 8.66 -13.00
CA ILE A 24 -0.27 9.12 -13.66
C ILE A 24 0.66 9.78 -12.64
N PHE A 25 1.84 9.20 -12.46
CA PHE A 25 2.91 9.75 -11.63
C PHE A 25 3.93 10.45 -12.50
N SER A 26 4.26 11.69 -12.18
CA SER A 26 5.40 12.40 -12.79
C SER A 26 6.63 12.21 -11.92
N LEU A 27 7.70 11.66 -12.50
CA LEU A 27 9.00 11.49 -11.86
C LEU A 27 9.81 12.79 -11.90
N SER A 28 10.89 12.86 -11.11
CA SER A 28 11.79 14.02 -11.10
C SER A 28 12.46 14.30 -12.46
N SER A 29 12.62 13.26 -13.28
CA SER A 29 13.12 13.34 -14.65
C SER A 29 12.15 14.00 -15.64
N GLY A 30 10.89 14.19 -15.25
CA GLY A 30 9.80 14.59 -16.13
C GLY A 30 9.11 13.42 -16.86
N GLU A 31 9.63 12.20 -16.71
CA GLU A 31 8.97 10.99 -17.20
C GLU A 31 7.63 10.78 -16.48
N GLN A 32 6.64 10.26 -17.21
CA GLN A 32 5.34 9.91 -16.67
C GLN A 32 5.18 8.40 -16.65
N ILE A 33 4.73 7.88 -15.51
CA ILE A 33 4.48 6.45 -15.30
C ILE A 33 3.01 6.25 -14.96
N SER A 34 2.39 5.29 -15.66
CA SER A 34 1.03 4.84 -15.41
C SER A 34 1.03 3.74 -14.35
N ILE A 35 0.33 3.94 -13.24
CA ILE A 35 0.16 2.94 -12.19
C ILE A 35 -1.30 2.49 -12.17
N GLN A 36 -1.51 1.17 -12.14
CA GLN A 36 -2.86 0.63 -12.10
C GLN A 36 -3.63 1.15 -10.89
N LYS A 37 -4.76 1.80 -11.18
CA LYS A 37 -5.66 2.33 -10.16
C LYS A 37 -6.90 1.46 -9.98
N TYR A 38 -7.37 1.41 -8.74
CA TYR A 38 -8.64 0.82 -8.34
C TYR A 38 -9.44 1.81 -7.48
N PHE A 39 -10.77 1.72 -7.57
CA PHE A 39 -11.68 2.52 -6.75
C PHE A 39 -12.53 1.63 -5.84
N LEU A 40 -12.42 1.84 -4.53
CA LEU A 40 -13.14 1.10 -3.50
C LEU A 40 -14.14 2.01 -2.79
N ASN A 41 -15.38 1.55 -2.63
CA ASN A 41 -16.37 2.22 -1.80
C ASN A 41 -16.59 1.39 -0.53
N PHE A 42 -16.42 2.02 0.62
CA PHE A 42 -16.58 1.38 1.92
C PHE A 42 -17.77 1.98 2.66
N ASN A 43 -18.42 1.20 3.52
CA ASN A 43 -19.39 1.78 4.44
C ASN A 43 -18.67 2.49 5.58
N LYS A 44 -19.21 3.61 6.06
CA LYS A 44 -18.72 4.26 7.27
C LYS A 44 -19.06 3.41 8.49
N TRP A 45 -18.12 3.27 9.43
CA TRP A 45 -18.38 2.60 10.70
C TRP A 45 -19.40 3.36 11.55
N GLY A 46 -20.48 2.67 11.93
CA GLY A 46 -21.55 3.21 12.78
C GLY A 46 -21.56 2.72 14.22
N GLY A 47 -20.66 1.79 14.58
CA GLY A 47 -20.60 1.19 15.91
C GLY A 47 -19.72 1.94 16.90
N SER A 48 -19.25 1.23 17.94
CA SER A 48 -18.44 1.82 19.01
C SER A 48 -17.08 2.34 18.51
N PRO A 49 -16.55 3.44 19.08
CA PRO A 49 -15.24 3.97 18.69
C PRO A 49 -14.12 2.94 18.83
N VAL A 50 -13.14 3.00 17.92
CA VAL A 50 -11.91 2.21 18.03
C VAL A 50 -11.04 2.72 19.19
N PRO A 51 -10.25 1.87 19.88
CA PRO A 51 -9.41 2.28 21.00
C PRO A 51 -8.39 3.37 20.67
N ASN A 52 -7.95 3.43 19.41
CA ASN A 52 -7.02 4.43 18.92
C ASN A 52 -7.46 4.90 17.53
N SER A 53 -7.90 6.17 17.44
CA SER A 53 -8.37 6.77 16.17
C SER A 53 -7.23 7.19 15.23
N TYR A 54 -5.98 7.04 15.65
CA TYR A 54 -4.78 7.33 14.87
C TYR A 54 -4.82 8.69 14.17
N GLY A 55 -5.07 9.75 14.95
CA GLY A 55 -5.19 11.11 14.42
C GLY A 55 -6.52 11.38 13.71
N ASN A 56 -7.62 10.83 14.23
CA ASN A 56 -8.96 10.95 13.65
C ASN A 56 -9.08 10.37 12.24
N LYS A 57 -8.30 9.31 11.96
CA LYS A 57 -8.38 8.56 10.73
C LYS A 57 -9.79 7.99 10.58
N ALA A 58 -10.33 8.04 9.37
CA ALA A 58 -11.68 7.55 9.12
C ALA A 58 -11.75 6.03 9.36
N VAL A 59 -12.79 5.62 10.10
CA VAL A 59 -13.07 4.22 10.40
C VAL A 59 -14.19 3.76 9.48
N ILE A 60 -13.94 2.64 8.80
CA ILE A 60 -14.87 1.99 7.89
C ILE A 60 -15.42 0.71 8.51
N ASP A 61 -16.60 0.32 8.07
CA ASP A 61 -17.18 -0.99 8.33
C ASP A 61 -16.67 -1.96 7.25
N TYR A 62 -15.88 -2.92 7.67
CA TYR A 62 -15.41 -4.01 6.84
C TYR A 62 -15.89 -5.33 7.42
N GLU A 63 -16.93 -5.91 6.80
CA GLU A 63 -17.55 -7.17 7.22
C GLU A 63 -18.08 -7.15 8.68
N GLY A 64 -18.61 -6.00 9.12
CA GLY A 64 -19.14 -5.81 10.48
C GLY A 64 -18.09 -5.43 11.51
N GLU A 65 -16.83 -5.23 11.10
CA GLU A 65 -15.71 -4.87 11.98
C GLU A 65 -15.20 -3.45 11.68
N PRO A 66 -14.81 -2.66 12.70
CA PRO A 66 -14.21 -1.36 12.48
C PRO A 66 -12.76 -1.51 11.99
N LEU A 67 -12.41 -0.88 10.87
CA LEU A 67 -11.03 -0.84 10.35
C LEU A 67 -10.65 0.53 9.81
N PHE A 68 -9.34 0.74 9.64
CA PHE A 68 -8.83 1.74 8.69
C PHE A 68 -8.78 1.15 7.29
N ALA A 69 -8.88 2.00 6.26
CA ALA A 69 -8.91 1.56 4.86
C ALA A 69 -7.69 0.71 4.47
N GLU A 70 -6.50 1.02 5.01
CA GLU A 70 -5.27 0.25 4.75
C GLU A 70 -5.37 -1.19 5.27
N LEU A 71 -6.00 -1.39 6.44
CA LEU A 71 -6.21 -2.71 7.02
C LEU A 71 -7.31 -3.49 6.28
N ALA A 72 -8.33 -2.81 5.77
CA ALA A 72 -9.35 -3.45 4.92
C ALA A 72 -8.76 -3.92 3.59
N VAL A 73 -7.93 -3.09 2.93
CA VAL A 73 -7.19 -3.50 1.73
C VAL A 73 -6.25 -4.66 2.05
N LEU A 74 -5.51 -4.60 3.16
CA LEU A 74 -4.66 -5.71 3.58
C LEU A 74 -5.47 -7.02 3.75
N ARG A 75 -6.63 -6.98 4.41
CA ARG A 75 -7.51 -8.15 4.58
C ARG A 75 -8.03 -8.68 3.24
N LEU A 76 -8.37 -7.79 2.30
CA LEU A 76 -8.77 -8.18 0.94
C LEU A 76 -7.67 -8.96 0.21
N PHE A 77 -6.41 -8.55 0.35
CA PHE A 77 -5.28 -9.29 -0.20
C PHE A 77 -5.07 -10.62 0.54
N GLN A 78 -5.16 -10.61 1.87
CA GLN A 78 -5.00 -11.81 2.71
C GLN A 78 -6.06 -12.88 2.42
N SER A 79 -7.32 -12.50 2.22
CA SER A 79 -8.39 -13.43 1.83
C SER A 79 -8.19 -14.05 0.44
N ASN A 80 -7.29 -13.47 -0.37
CA ASN A 80 -6.89 -13.96 -1.68
C ASN A 80 -5.48 -14.63 -1.68
N GLY A 81 -5.02 -15.02 -0.50
CA GLY A 81 -3.81 -15.83 -0.29
C GLY A 81 -2.51 -15.04 -0.43
N TRP A 82 -2.54 -13.74 -0.18
CA TRP A 82 -1.34 -12.92 -0.02
C TRP A 82 -0.98 -12.77 1.45
N ASP A 83 0.29 -12.59 1.74
CA ASP A 83 0.75 -12.05 3.01
C ASP A 83 0.93 -10.53 2.87
N GLY A 84 1.01 -9.82 3.99
CA GLY A 84 1.30 -8.39 3.94
C GLY A 84 1.17 -7.67 5.26
N VAL A 85 1.44 -6.37 5.19
CA VAL A 85 1.34 -5.44 6.32
C VAL A 85 0.85 -4.06 5.85
N TRP A 86 0.19 -3.36 6.76
CA TRP A 86 0.12 -1.90 6.72
C TRP A 86 1.48 -1.34 7.18
N VAL A 87 2.10 -0.52 6.34
CA VAL A 87 3.34 0.22 6.62
C VAL A 87 2.99 1.51 7.36
N ASP A 88 3.02 1.43 8.68
CA ASP A 88 2.80 2.58 9.54
C ASP A 88 4.08 3.43 9.64
N SER A 89 4.27 4.32 8.66
CA SER A 89 5.42 5.22 8.58
C SER A 89 5.52 6.19 9.77
N TYR A 90 4.39 6.64 10.33
CA TYR A 90 4.38 7.54 11.49
C TYR A 90 4.83 6.82 12.76
N GLY A 91 4.30 5.62 13.00
CA GLY A 91 4.65 4.78 14.13
C GLY A 91 5.96 4.00 13.97
N ARG A 92 6.56 4.04 12.76
CA ARG A 92 7.73 3.25 12.35
C ARG A 92 7.56 1.75 12.63
N LYS A 93 6.39 1.23 12.24
CA LYS A 93 5.89 -0.11 12.58
C LYS A 93 5.27 -0.77 11.37
N TYR A 94 5.23 -2.10 11.38
CA TYR A 94 4.39 -2.86 10.47
C TYR A 94 3.21 -3.44 11.25
N ARG A 95 2.02 -3.41 10.65
CA ARG A 95 0.78 -3.76 11.34
C ARG A 95 -0.08 -4.68 10.51
N THR A 96 -0.76 -5.60 11.18
CA THR A 96 -1.79 -6.49 10.61
C THR A 96 -3.16 -6.25 11.23
N GLY A 97 -3.26 -5.32 12.18
CA GLY A 97 -4.51 -4.94 12.83
C GLY A 97 -4.49 -3.53 13.41
N LEU A 98 -5.58 -3.14 14.06
CA LEU A 98 -5.75 -1.81 14.62
C LEU A 98 -4.71 -1.51 15.72
N PRO A 99 -4.15 -0.28 15.77
CA PRO A 99 -3.31 0.14 16.87
C PRO A 99 -4.04 0.04 18.22
N GLY A 100 -3.39 -0.53 19.23
CA GLY A 100 -3.99 -0.75 20.55
C GLY A 100 -4.88 -1.98 20.66
N VAL A 101 -5.08 -2.72 19.56
CA VAL A 101 -5.77 -4.02 19.55
C VAL A 101 -4.79 -5.14 19.17
N VAL A 102 -3.97 -4.92 18.15
CA VAL A 102 -2.97 -5.87 17.67
C VAL A 102 -1.59 -5.24 17.75
N ASP A 103 -0.63 -6.00 18.31
CA ASP A 103 0.75 -5.56 18.39
C ASP A 103 1.41 -5.49 17.00
N PRO A 104 2.37 -4.59 16.80
CA PRO A 104 3.15 -4.55 15.58
C PRO A 104 3.87 -5.86 15.30
N VAL A 105 4.12 -6.14 14.03
CA VAL A 105 4.82 -7.35 13.58
C VAL A 105 6.17 -7.02 12.97
N GLU A 106 7.06 -8.00 12.98
CA GLU A 106 8.23 -8.01 12.10
C GLU A 106 7.84 -8.62 10.76
N ILE A 107 8.39 -8.09 9.66
CA ILE A 107 8.25 -8.67 8.33
C ILE A 107 9.46 -9.57 8.03
N PRO A 108 9.36 -10.52 7.08
CA PRO A 108 10.48 -11.39 6.78
C PRO A 108 11.70 -10.61 6.28
N ILE A 109 12.90 -11.14 6.53
CA ILE A 109 14.16 -10.40 6.34
C ILE A 109 14.33 -9.86 4.91
N LYS A 110 13.95 -10.63 3.89
CA LYS A 110 14.05 -10.24 2.48
C LYS A 110 13.20 -8.99 2.16
N GLN A 111 12.00 -8.93 2.72
CA GLN A 111 11.06 -7.83 2.59
C GLN A 111 11.59 -6.58 3.31
N LYS A 112 12.10 -6.78 4.53
CA LYS A 112 12.73 -5.71 5.31
C LYS A 112 13.95 -5.12 4.60
N GLU A 113 14.84 -5.96 4.09
CA GLU A 113 16.04 -5.53 3.36
C GLU A 113 15.70 -4.72 2.10
N LEU A 114 14.64 -5.09 1.38
CA LEU A 114 14.15 -4.31 0.23
C LEU A 114 13.75 -2.89 0.67
N ILE A 115 12.86 -2.77 1.67
CA ILE A 115 12.39 -1.47 2.18
C ILE A 115 13.58 -0.65 2.71
N ASP A 116 14.43 -1.24 3.54
CA ASP A 116 15.60 -0.58 4.11
C ASP A 116 16.55 -0.08 3.02
N SER A 117 16.75 -0.84 1.94
CA SER A 117 17.62 -0.44 0.83
C SER A 117 17.07 0.73 0.03
N ILE A 118 15.75 0.83 -0.14
CA ILE A 118 15.08 1.96 -0.79
C ILE A 118 15.17 3.18 0.12
N GLN A 119 14.80 3.05 1.40
CA GLN A 119 14.91 4.12 2.40
C GLN A 119 16.32 4.68 2.50
N LYS A 120 17.34 3.81 2.48
CA LYS A 120 18.75 4.22 2.51
C LYS A 120 19.14 5.08 1.31
N LYS A 121 18.62 4.80 0.11
CA LYS A 121 18.86 5.63 -1.08
C LYS A 121 18.16 6.99 -0.99
N ILE A 122 16.93 7.03 -0.45
CA ILE A 122 16.16 8.26 -0.28
C ILE A 122 16.76 9.12 0.86
N GLY A 123 17.33 8.49 1.88
CA GLY A 123 17.91 9.17 3.05
C GLY A 123 16.89 9.54 4.14
N ARG A 124 15.67 9.02 4.07
CA ARG A 124 14.61 9.21 5.09
C ARG A 124 13.70 7.98 5.22
N SER A 125 12.98 7.89 6.33
CA SER A 125 12.09 6.77 6.66
C SER A 125 10.62 6.97 6.24
N GLY A 126 10.31 8.02 5.46
CA GLY A 126 8.95 8.37 5.05
C GLY A 126 8.75 8.23 3.55
N GLY A 127 7.49 8.08 3.12
CA GLY A 127 7.10 7.97 1.71
C GLY A 127 6.83 6.55 1.23
N CYS A 128 7.17 5.52 2.01
CA CYS A 128 6.75 4.16 1.71
C CYS A 128 5.23 4.09 1.63
N TRP A 129 4.75 3.40 0.59
CA TRP A 129 3.32 3.27 0.33
C TRP A 129 2.64 2.45 1.43
N ASP A 130 1.37 2.75 1.63
CA ASP A 130 0.62 2.36 2.82
C ASP A 130 0.56 0.85 3.05
N VAL A 131 0.31 0.03 2.03
CA VAL A 131 0.19 -1.41 2.18
C VAL A 131 1.29 -2.11 1.38
N PHE A 132 1.98 -3.06 2.02
CA PHE A 132 3.00 -3.88 1.39
C PHE A 132 2.62 -5.35 1.49
N VAL A 133 2.39 -5.99 0.35
CA VAL A 133 1.92 -7.38 0.24
C VAL A 133 2.85 -8.20 -0.63
N TRP A 134 2.90 -9.50 -0.36
CA TRP A 134 3.69 -10.45 -1.15
C TRP A 134 2.98 -11.81 -1.25
N LYS A 135 3.26 -12.50 -2.35
CA LYS A 135 2.78 -13.86 -2.62
C LYS A 135 3.77 -14.53 -3.57
N ASP A 136 4.31 -15.67 -3.17
CA ASP A 136 5.36 -16.37 -3.89
C ASP A 136 6.55 -15.46 -4.25
N ASN A 137 6.76 -15.19 -5.54
CA ASN A 137 7.82 -14.32 -6.05
C ASN A 137 7.34 -12.90 -6.40
N THR A 138 6.08 -12.59 -6.10
CA THR A 138 5.46 -11.30 -6.41
C THR A 138 5.34 -10.46 -5.14
N LEU A 139 5.57 -9.17 -5.28
CA LEU A 139 5.34 -8.16 -4.24
C LEU A 139 4.63 -6.95 -4.84
N LEU A 140 3.86 -6.26 -4.01
CA LEU A 140 3.18 -5.02 -4.35
C LEU A 140 3.30 -4.00 -3.22
N PHE A 141 3.64 -2.79 -3.59
CA PHE A 141 3.41 -1.59 -2.79
C PHE A 141 2.07 -0.97 -3.22
N ILE A 142 1.23 -0.62 -2.27
CA ILE A 142 -0.12 -0.13 -2.53
C ILE A 142 -0.33 1.16 -1.76
N GLU A 143 -0.56 2.26 -2.47
CA GLU A 143 -0.83 3.56 -1.89
C GLU A 143 -2.34 3.78 -1.82
N LEU A 144 -2.84 4.28 -0.69
CA LEU A 144 -4.25 4.58 -0.51
C LEU A 144 -4.46 6.09 -0.43
N LYS A 145 -5.48 6.59 -1.12
CA LYS A 145 -5.95 7.97 -0.98
C LYS A 145 -7.45 8.03 -0.84
N ARG A 146 -7.93 8.75 0.17
CA ARG A 146 -9.35 9.05 0.25
C ARG A 146 -9.71 10.14 -0.75
N GLN A 147 -10.69 9.85 -1.59
CA GLN A 147 -11.18 10.74 -2.62
C GLN A 147 -11.49 12.13 -2.04
N LYS A 148 -10.99 13.18 -2.71
CA LYS A 148 -11.17 14.61 -2.36
C LYS A 148 -10.63 15.02 -0.99
N LYS A 149 -9.95 14.14 -0.25
CA LYS A 149 -9.39 14.42 1.08
C LYS A 149 -7.88 14.35 1.09
N ASP A 150 -7.32 13.40 0.35
CA ASP A 150 -5.89 13.18 0.29
C ASP A 150 -5.36 13.42 -1.12
N VAL A 151 -4.08 13.80 -1.21
CA VAL A 151 -3.33 13.91 -2.46
C VAL A 151 -1.99 13.20 -2.32
N ILE A 152 -1.45 12.70 -3.44
CA ILE A 152 -0.12 12.10 -3.50
C ILE A 152 0.93 13.14 -3.08
N GLN A 153 1.79 12.76 -2.14
CA GLN A 153 2.88 13.60 -1.63
C GLN A 153 4.17 13.36 -2.43
N ASP A 154 5.05 14.35 -2.45
CA ASP A 154 6.36 14.24 -3.14
C ASP A 154 7.19 13.08 -2.59
N SER A 155 7.10 12.79 -1.30
CA SER A 155 7.79 11.64 -0.69
C SER A 155 7.31 10.29 -1.22
N GLN A 156 6.06 10.18 -1.64
CA GLN A 156 5.48 8.97 -2.21
C GLN A 156 5.87 8.80 -3.68
N ARG A 157 6.03 9.93 -4.40
CA ARG A 157 6.61 9.95 -5.75
C ARG A 157 8.07 9.56 -5.74
N GLU A 158 8.85 10.11 -4.81
CA GLU A 158 10.25 9.72 -4.61
C GLU A 158 10.36 8.24 -4.26
N TRP A 159 9.49 7.71 -3.39
CA TRP A 159 9.48 6.28 -3.09
C TRP A 159 9.34 5.43 -4.35
N LEU A 160 8.36 5.75 -5.20
CA LEU A 160 8.17 5.08 -6.49
C LEU A 160 9.43 5.19 -7.36
N GLU A 161 9.96 6.40 -7.54
CA GLU A 161 11.14 6.66 -8.38
C GLU A 161 12.37 5.86 -7.93
N TYR A 162 12.70 5.91 -6.64
CA TYR A 162 13.86 5.21 -6.09
C TYR A 162 13.67 3.68 -6.09
N SER A 163 12.44 3.22 -5.99
CA SER A 163 12.10 1.80 -6.09
C SER A 163 12.29 1.28 -7.51
N LEU A 164 11.88 2.05 -8.53
CA LEU A 164 12.13 1.73 -9.93
C LEU A 164 13.63 1.72 -10.23
N ALA A 165 14.38 2.71 -9.73
CA ALA A 165 15.84 2.74 -9.78
C ALA A 165 16.52 1.62 -8.96
N HIS A 166 15.78 0.93 -8.09
CA HIS A 166 16.20 -0.29 -7.40
C HIS A 166 15.92 -1.56 -8.22
N GLY A 167 15.25 -1.44 -9.37
CA GLY A 167 14.93 -2.54 -10.26
C GLY A 167 13.55 -3.16 -10.01
N LEU A 168 12.67 -2.51 -9.24
CA LEU A 168 11.25 -2.84 -9.26
C LEU A 168 10.63 -2.39 -10.58
N HIS A 169 9.55 -3.07 -10.97
CA HIS A 169 8.76 -2.71 -12.14
C HIS A 169 7.52 -1.91 -11.71
N PHE A 170 6.94 -1.10 -12.60
CA PHE A 170 5.72 -0.35 -12.28
C PHE A 170 4.54 -1.28 -11.88
N ASN A 171 4.52 -2.51 -12.37
CA ASN A 171 3.55 -3.53 -11.95
C ASN A 171 3.72 -3.95 -10.48
N ASN A 172 4.84 -3.67 -9.81
CA ASN A 172 5.01 -3.85 -8.37
C ASN A 172 4.32 -2.76 -7.53
N PHE A 173 3.49 -1.93 -8.16
CA PHE A 173 2.77 -0.83 -7.55
C PHE A 173 1.29 -0.87 -7.95
N ALA A 174 0.41 -0.52 -7.01
CA ALA A 174 -0.99 -0.27 -7.28
C ALA A 174 -1.49 0.95 -6.50
N PHE A 175 -2.40 1.70 -7.10
CA PHE A 175 -3.01 2.86 -6.46
C PHE A 175 -4.47 2.55 -6.11
N ILE A 176 -4.86 2.81 -4.88
CA ILE A 176 -6.24 2.64 -4.42
C ILE A 176 -6.79 4.00 -4.01
N GLU A 177 -7.76 4.47 -4.77
CA GLU A 177 -8.62 5.56 -4.32
C GLU A 177 -9.87 4.98 -3.66
N TRP A 178 -10.35 5.63 -2.60
CA TRP A 178 -11.55 5.15 -1.90
C TRP A 178 -12.41 6.27 -1.32
N ASP A 179 -13.67 5.96 -1.03
CA ASP A 179 -14.58 6.85 -0.30
C ASP A 179 -15.54 6.08 0.62
N THR A 180 -16.31 6.83 1.43
CA THR A 180 -17.38 6.34 2.32
C THR A 180 -18.67 7.12 2.18
#